data_AF-A0A396GSV2-F1
#
_entry.id   AF-A0A396GSV2-F1
#
_cell.length_a   1.000
_cell.length_b   1.000
_cell.length_c   1.000
_cell.angle_alpha   90.00
_cell.angle_beta   90.00
_cell.angle_gamma   90.00
#
_symmetry.space_group_name_H-M   'P 1'
#
loop_
_entity.id
_entity.type
_entity.pdbx_description
1 polymer ?
#
loop_
_entity_poly.entity_id
_entity_poly.type
_entity_poly.pdbx_seq_one_letter_code
_entity_poly.pdbx_strand_id
1 'polypeptide(L)'
;MVSTLCSIGTELTRDDRRKLYSNFGLFYSYGHEELAVCEDIDQVRAVMEKYPHQSIFAKLSYGESQMLDKAFYEEEVKRHCLAFEQQFHYAVFFAYMRLREQEIRNLMWISECVAQNQKSRVHDSVVFIF
;
A
#
# COMPACT_ATOMS: atom_id res chain seq x y z
N MET A 1 4.58 7.28 4.65
CA MET A 1 3.29 6.83 5.23
C MET A 1 3.40 5.41 5.77
N VAL A 2 3.61 4.38 4.94
CA VAL A 2 3.96 3.04 5.46
C VAL A 2 5.21 3.11 6.34
N SER A 3 6.19 3.92 5.94
CA SER A 3 7.36 4.28 6.77
C SER A 3 7.00 4.82 8.16
N THR A 4 5.91 5.56 8.30
CA THR A 4 5.43 6.11 9.59
C THR A 4 4.91 4.97 10.45
N LEU A 5 3.97 4.17 9.94
CA LEU A 5 3.39 3.01 10.62
C LEU A 5 4.46 1.99 11.05
N CYS A 6 5.42 1.68 10.17
CA CYS A 6 6.51 0.74 10.46
C CYS A 6 7.58 1.29 11.42
N SER A 7 7.62 2.60 11.66
CA SER A 7 8.62 3.24 12.54
C SER A 7 8.09 3.58 13.94
N ILE A 8 6.80 3.36 14.20
CA ILE A 8 6.21 3.54 15.54
C ILE A 8 6.89 2.53 16.49
N GLY A 9 7.46 3.01 17.59
CA GLY A 9 8.17 2.18 18.57
C GLY A 9 9.64 1.86 18.21
N THR A 10 10.18 2.44 17.14
CA THR A 10 11.61 2.34 16.79
C THR A 10 12.41 3.56 17.27
N GLU A 11 13.74 3.47 17.32
CA GLU A 11 14.64 4.58 17.71
C GLU A 11 14.73 5.71 16.67
N LEU A 12 13.91 5.68 15.62
CA LEU A 12 13.98 6.64 14.53
C LEU A 12 13.42 8.00 14.94
N THR A 13 14.22 9.05 14.80
CA THR A 13 13.80 10.42 15.12
C THR A 13 12.77 10.96 14.11
N ARG A 14 11.99 11.96 14.53
CA ARG A 14 10.99 12.62 13.67
C ARG A 14 11.62 13.26 12.43
N ASP A 15 12.82 13.84 12.58
CA ASP A 15 13.54 14.48 11.49
C ASP A 15 14.08 13.46 10.49
N ASP A 16 14.51 12.29 10.93
CA ASP A 16 14.94 11.22 10.04
C ASP A 16 13.75 10.60 9.31
N ARG A 17 12.60 10.47 9.96
CA ARG A 17 11.35 10.03 9.32
C ARG A 17 10.93 10.97 8.18
N ARG A 18 11.10 12.29 8.35
CA ARG A 18 10.79 13.29 7.31
C ARG A 18 11.66 13.09 6.05
N LYS A 19 12.93 12.76 6.22
CA LYS A 19 13.86 12.50 5.09
C LYS A 19 13.46 11.29 4.26
N LEU A 20 12.66 10.37 4.81
CA LEU A 20 12.16 9.17 4.12
C LEU A 20 10.89 9.42 3.31
N TYR A 21 10.28 10.61 3.41
CA TYR A 21 9.09 10.94 2.63
C TYR A 21 9.46 11.45 1.24
N SER A 22 8.59 11.15 0.28
CA SER A 22 8.70 11.68 -1.07
C SER A 22 8.31 13.16 -1.09
N ASN A 23 8.91 13.94 -2.00
CA ASN A 23 8.58 15.35 -2.19
C ASN A 23 7.44 15.57 -3.21
N PHE A 24 6.64 14.54 -3.48
CA PHE A 24 5.53 14.59 -4.42
C PHE A 24 4.37 13.68 -3.99
N GLY A 25 3.18 13.93 -4.55
CA GLY A 25 1.96 13.16 -4.27
C GLY A 25 0.97 13.93 -3.41
N LEU A 26 -0.17 13.30 -3.10
CA LEU A 26 -1.29 13.97 -2.43
C LEU A 26 -1.01 14.35 -0.96
N PHE A 27 -0.06 13.68 -0.32
CA PHE A 27 0.35 13.97 1.06
C PHE A 27 1.43 15.04 1.15
N TYR A 28 2.04 15.42 0.03
CA TYR A 28 3.01 16.49 0.00
C TYR A 28 2.30 17.87 -0.04
N SER A 29 2.67 18.85 0.78
CA SER A 29 3.68 18.85 1.85
C SER A 29 3.08 18.63 3.24
N TYR A 30 1.93 19.24 3.51
CA TYR A 30 1.31 19.34 4.83
C TYR A 30 0.99 17.97 5.46
N GLY A 31 0.57 16.99 4.67
CA GLY A 31 0.33 15.62 5.15
C GLY A 31 1.58 14.93 5.68
N HIS A 32 2.75 15.19 5.10
CA HIS A 32 4.02 14.66 5.60
C HIS A 32 4.45 15.31 6.92
N GLU A 33 4.17 16.59 7.12
CA GLU A 33 4.44 17.28 8.37
C GLU A 33 3.57 16.70 9.50
N GLU A 34 2.27 16.51 9.25
CA GLU A 34 1.36 15.89 10.21
C GLU A 34 1.80 14.43 10.54
N LEU A 35 2.14 13.62 9.52
CA LEU A 35 2.59 12.24 9.73
C LEU A 35 3.94 12.12 10.44
N ALA A 36 4.82 13.12 10.32
CA ALA A 36 6.09 13.10 11.03
C ALA A 36 5.92 13.19 12.56
N VAL A 37 4.83 13.81 13.01
CA VAL A 37 4.55 14.04 14.43
C VAL A 37 3.74 12.88 15.04
N CYS A 38 3.07 12.06 14.23
CA CYS A 38 2.27 10.94 14.72
C CYS A 38 3.10 9.91 15.52
N GLU A 39 2.59 9.53 16.69
CA GLU A 39 3.21 8.53 17.59
C GLU A 39 2.40 7.24 17.74
N ASP A 40 1.12 7.26 17.36
CA ASP A 40 0.23 6.12 17.42
C ASP A 40 -0.55 5.93 16.10
N ILE A 41 -1.21 4.77 15.97
CA ILE A 41 -1.97 4.39 14.77
C ILE A 41 -3.22 5.26 14.60
N ASP A 42 -3.83 5.70 15.70
CA ASP A 42 -5.07 6.49 15.68
C ASP A 42 -4.82 7.90 15.13
N GLN A 43 -3.67 8.52 15.47
CA GLN A 43 -3.21 9.78 14.92
C GLN A 43 -2.91 9.66 13.43
N VAL A 44 -2.25 8.56 13.00
CA VAL A 44 -2.02 8.32 11.57
C VAL A 44 -3.35 8.21 10.84
N ARG A 45 -4.32 7.47 11.39
CA ARG A 45 -5.66 7.34 10.83
C ARG A 45 -6.37 8.69 10.71
N ALA A 46 -6.32 9.53 11.73
CA ALA A 46 -6.94 10.85 11.71
C ALA A 46 -6.36 11.76 10.62
N VAL A 47 -5.06 11.67 10.35
CA VAL A 47 -4.42 12.39 9.23
C VAL A 47 -4.88 11.81 7.90
N MET A 48 -4.95 10.48 7.77
CA MET A 48 -5.40 9.79 6.55
C MET A 48 -6.85 10.12 6.17
N GLU A 49 -7.72 10.28 7.17
CA GLU A 49 -9.12 10.62 6.97
C GLU A 49 -9.31 12.00 6.32
N LYS A 50 -8.29 12.85 6.23
CA LYS A 50 -8.38 14.14 5.54
C LYS A 50 -8.17 14.04 4.02
N TYR A 51 -7.71 12.90 3.51
CA TYR A 51 -7.28 12.74 2.11
C TYR A 51 -8.16 11.77 1.30
N PRO A 52 -8.20 11.86 -0.04
CA PRO A 52 -9.09 11.06 -0.90
C PRO A 52 -8.93 9.54 -0.83
N HIS A 53 -7.90 9.04 -0.14
CA HIS A 53 -7.63 7.61 0.05
C HIS A 53 -8.31 7.01 1.29
N GLN A 54 -9.20 7.76 1.95
CA GLN A 54 -10.02 7.33 3.10
C GLN A 54 -10.52 5.88 3.01
N SER A 55 -11.01 5.44 1.84
CA SER A 55 -11.59 4.11 1.67
C SER A 55 -10.60 2.95 1.90
N ILE A 56 -9.31 3.17 1.66
CA ILE A 56 -8.25 2.19 1.92
C ILE A 56 -8.02 2.08 3.44
N PHE A 57 -8.09 3.21 4.15
CA PHE A 57 -7.82 3.30 5.58
C PHE A 57 -9.04 3.08 6.47
N ALA A 58 -10.27 3.17 5.93
CA ALA A 58 -11.46 2.74 6.65
C ALA A 58 -11.42 1.23 6.98
N LYS A 59 -10.70 0.45 6.16
CA LYS A 59 -10.43 -0.97 6.39
C LYS A 59 -9.36 -1.22 7.47
N LEU A 60 -8.70 -0.19 7.99
CA LEU A 60 -7.65 -0.27 9.01
C LEU A 60 -8.18 -0.56 10.44
N SER A 61 -9.41 -1.05 10.56
CA SER A 61 -9.99 -1.35 11.87
C SER A 61 -9.29 -2.57 12.47
N TYR A 62 -8.69 -2.39 13.65
CA TYR A 62 -8.11 -3.43 14.50
C TYR A 62 -6.90 -4.21 13.93
N GLY A 63 -5.70 -3.65 14.08
CA GLY A 63 -4.49 -4.44 14.36
C GLY A 63 -3.87 -5.28 13.24
N GLU A 64 -4.50 -5.42 12.07
CA GLU A 64 -3.98 -6.28 11.00
C GLU A 64 -3.25 -5.47 9.92
N SER A 65 -1.96 -5.19 10.14
CA SER A 65 -1.08 -4.57 9.13
C SER A 65 -1.10 -5.34 7.79
N GLN A 66 -1.32 -6.65 7.82
CA GLN A 66 -1.43 -7.49 6.61
C GLN A 66 -2.65 -7.12 5.75
N MET A 67 -3.74 -6.64 6.34
CA MET A 67 -4.91 -6.17 5.58
C MET A 67 -4.64 -4.84 4.87
N LEU A 68 -3.78 -3.99 5.44
CA LEU A 68 -3.44 -2.70 4.83
C LEU A 68 -2.59 -2.88 3.58
N ASP A 69 -1.55 -3.71 3.64
CA ASP A 69 -0.70 -3.98 2.48
C ASP A 69 -1.51 -4.59 1.34
N LYS A 70 -2.41 -5.55 1.65
CA LYS A 70 -3.34 -6.10 0.68
C LYS A 70 -4.24 -5.04 0.06
N ALA A 71 -4.81 -4.14 0.86
CA ALA A 71 -5.66 -3.06 0.36
C ALA A 71 -4.90 -2.08 -0.56
N PHE A 72 -3.62 -1.83 -0.28
CA PHE A 72 -2.76 -1.04 -1.17
C PHE A 72 -2.49 -1.76 -2.49
N TYR A 73 -2.20 -3.07 -2.47
CA TYR A 73 -2.02 -3.84 -3.69
C TYR A 73 -3.30 -3.88 -4.54
N GLU A 74 -4.47 -4.04 -3.91
CA GLU A 74 -5.77 -3.99 -4.61
C GLU A 74 -5.99 -2.64 -5.29
N GLU A 75 -5.73 -1.53 -4.60
CA GLU A 75 -5.88 -0.19 -5.18
C GLU A 75 -4.83 0.08 -6.27
N GLU A 76 -3.59 -0.39 -6.09
CA GLU A 76 -2.53 -0.26 -7.10
C GLU A 76 -2.90 -0.98 -8.39
N VAL A 77 -3.34 -2.24 -8.30
CA VAL A 77 -3.82 -3.03 -9.44
C VAL A 77 -4.98 -2.31 -10.13
N LYS A 78 -5.96 -1.83 -9.37
CA LYS A 78 -7.10 -1.08 -9.91
C LYS A 78 -6.64 0.14 -10.72
N ARG A 79 -5.72 0.95 -10.20
CA ARG A 79 -5.19 2.13 -10.90
C ARG A 79 -4.41 1.77 -12.16
N HIS A 80 -3.66 0.68 -12.14
CA HIS A 80 -2.97 0.19 -13.34
C HIS A 80 -3.93 -0.33 -14.39
N CYS A 81 -5.01 -1.02 -14.00
CA CYS A 81 -6.06 -1.44 -14.93
C CYS A 81 -6.76 -0.22 -15.58
N LEU A 82 -7.07 0.82 -14.80
CA LEU A 82 -7.63 2.08 -15.33
C LEU A 82 -6.71 2.77 -16.34
N ALA A 83 -5.39 2.61 -16.21
CA ALA A 83 -4.45 3.13 -17.20
C ALA A 83 -4.62 2.48 -18.58
N PHE A 84 -5.23 1.32 -18.71
CA PHE A 84 -5.53 0.70 -20.01
C PHE A 84 -6.84 1.18 -20.64
N GLU A 85 -7.67 1.95 -19.92
CA GLU A 85 -8.91 2.53 -20.49
C GLU A 85 -8.62 3.71 -21.43
N GLN A 86 -7.46 4.36 -21.26
CA GLN A 86 -7.00 5.44 -22.12
C GLN A 86 -6.11 4.90 -23.25
N GLN A 87 -6.02 5.63 -24.35
CA GLN A 87 -5.19 5.27 -25.51
C GLN A 87 -4.12 6.33 -25.77
N PHE A 88 -3.04 5.93 -26.44
CA PHE A 88 -1.94 6.81 -26.88
C PHE A 88 -1.18 7.55 -25.76
N HIS A 89 -0.92 6.88 -24.63
CA HIS A 89 -0.07 7.40 -23.56
C HIS A 89 0.96 6.35 -23.11
N TYR A 90 2.12 6.82 -22.64
CA TYR A 90 3.21 5.92 -22.23
C TYR A 90 2.98 5.21 -20.89
N ALA A 91 2.00 5.65 -20.09
CA ALA A 91 1.71 5.03 -18.79
C ALA A 91 1.27 3.56 -18.91
N VAL A 92 0.78 3.11 -20.07
CA VAL A 92 0.44 1.70 -20.32
C VAL A 92 1.63 0.76 -20.13
N PHE A 93 2.84 1.19 -20.49
CA PHE A 93 4.05 0.37 -20.34
C PHE A 93 4.41 0.19 -18.86
N PHE A 94 4.31 1.27 -18.08
CA PHE A 94 4.52 1.22 -16.63
C PHE A 94 3.47 0.35 -15.96
N ALA A 95 2.19 0.54 -16.30
CA ALA A 95 1.09 -0.27 -15.77
C ALA A 95 1.28 -1.76 -16.11
N TYR A 96 1.68 -2.09 -17.33
CA TYR A 96 1.96 -3.47 -17.73
C TYR A 96 3.05 -4.12 -16.87
N MET A 97 4.18 -3.42 -16.66
CA MET A 97 5.27 -3.95 -15.84
C MET A 97 4.82 -4.20 -14.39
N ARG A 98 4.08 -3.25 -13.79
CA ARG A 98 3.58 -3.38 -12.41
C ARG A 98 2.57 -4.51 -12.25
N LEU A 99 1.66 -4.69 -13.21
CA LEU A 99 0.72 -5.82 -13.20
C LEU A 99 1.44 -7.17 -13.34
N ARG A 100 2.49 -7.27 -14.15
CA ARG A 100 3.32 -8.48 -14.25
C ARG A 100 4.06 -8.79 -12.96
N GLU A 101 4.59 -7.79 -12.26
CA GLU A 101 5.19 -7.98 -10.93
C GLU A 101 4.16 -8.54 -9.92
N GLN A 102 2.92 -8.04 -9.94
CA GLN A 102 1.84 -8.57 -9.10
C GLN A 102 1.47 -10.01 -9.45
N GLU A 103 1.44 -10.36 -10.75
CA GLU A 103 1.20 -11.74 -11.19
C GLU A 103 2.27 -12.71 -10.68
N ILE A 104 3.55 -12.32 -10.77
CA ILE A 104 4.68 -13.10 -10.24
C ILE A 104 4.52 -13.29 -8.72
N ARG A 105 4.12 -12.24 -7.99
CA ARG A 105 3.87 -12.32 -6.54
C ARG A 105 2.74 -13.30 -6.21
N ASN A 106 1.65 -13.27 -6.97
CA ASN A 106 0.53 -14.22 -6.80
C ASN A 106 1.00 -15.66 -7.05
N LEU A 107 1.76 -15.90 -8.12
CA LEU A 107 2.30 -17.24 -8.44
C LEU A 107 3.24 -17.74 -7.35
N MET A 108 4.13 -16.88 -6.84
CA MET A 108 5.03 -17.20 -5.74
C MET A 108 4.24 -17.63 -4.49
N TRP A 109 3.24 -16.83 -4.07
CA TRP A 109 2.40 -17.16 -2.92
C TRP A 109 1.69 -18.52 -3.07
N ILE A 110 1.08 -18.77 -4.24
CA ILE A 110 0.42 -20.04 -4.53
C ILE A 110 1.44 -21.19 -4.44
N SER A 111 2.64 -21.01 -5.01
CA SER A 111 3.68 -22.03 -4.98
C SER A 111 4.14 -22.36 -3.55
N GLU A 112 4.27 -21.36 -2.68
CA GLU A 112 4.62 -21.52 -1.28
C GLU A 112 3.52 -22.25 -0.50
N CYS A 113 2.25 -21.86 -0.70
CA CYS A 113 1.11 -22.51 -0.09
C CYS A 113 1.00 -24.00 -0.49
N VAL A 114 1.29 -24.34 -1.74
CA VAL A 114 1.35 -25.73 -2.22
C VAL A 114 2.52 -26.48 -1.60
N ALA A 115 3.72 -25.89 -1.58
CA ALA A 115 4.92 -26.50 -1.00
C ALA A 115 4.77 -26.78 0.51
N GLN A 116 4.08 -25.90 1.24
CA GLN A 116 3.80 -26.05 2.67
C GLN A 116 2.52 -26.85 2.98
N ASN A 117 1.83 -27.36 1.95
CA ASN A 117 0.55 -28.06 2.07
C ASN A 117 -0.56 -27.24 2.80
N GLN A 118 -0.51 -25.91 2.72
CA GLN A 118 -1.48 -24.97 3.31
C GLN A 118 -2.45 -24.44 2.26
N LYS A 119 -3.09 -25.33 1.51
CA LYS A 119 -3.94 -24.96 0.36
C LYS A 119 -5.15 -24.11 0.74
N SER A 120 -5.60 -24.13 1.99
CA SER A 120 -6.70 -23.31 2.49
C SER A 120 -6.39 -21.81 2.50
N ARG A 121 -5.10 -21.42 2.56
CA ARG A 121 -4.64 -20.03 2.71
C ARG A 121 -4.29 -19.35 1.39
N VAL A 122 -4.50 -20.03 0.28
CA VAL A 122 -4.18 -19.49 -1.06
C VAL A 122 -4.91 -18.17 -1.30
N HIS A 123 -6.15 -18.04 -0.83
CA HIS A 123 -6.97 -16.83 -1.03
C HIS A 123 -6.58 -15.64 -0.13
N ASP A 124 -5.74 -15.85 0.89
CA ASP A 124 -5.42 -14.82 1.88
C ASP A 124 -4.68 -13.65 1.24
N SER A 125 -3.67 -13.94 0.39
CA SER A 125 -2.76 -12.92 -0.15
C SER A 125 -2.87 -12.69 -1.66
N VAL A 126 -3.64 -13.50 -2.38
CA VAL A 126 -3.82 -13.33 -3.84
C VAL A 126 -4.63 -12.07 -4.12
N VAL A 127 -4.12 -11.22 -5.01
CA VAL A 127 -4.80 -10.02 -5.51
C VAL A 127 -5.19 -10.23 -6.97
N PHE A 128 -6.48 -10.19 -7.27
CA PHE A 128 -6.98 -10.43 -8.63
C PHE A 128 -6.69 -9.23 -9.53
N ILE A 129 -6.15 -9.53 -10.72
CA ILE A 129 -5.84 -8.54 -11.76
C ILE A 129 -7.01 -8.41 -12.76
N PHE A 130 -7.92 -9.40 -12.78
CA PHE A 130 -9.11 -9.47 -13.64
C PHE A 130 -10.30 -10.04 -12.86
#